data_AF-A0A1I3DQ72-F1
#
_entry.id   AF-A0A1I3DQ72-F1
#
_cell.length_a   1.000
_cell.length_b   1.000
_cell.length_c   1.000
_cell.angle_alpha   90.00
_cell.angle_beta   90.00
_cell.angle_gamma   90.00
#
_symmetry.space_group_name_H-M   'P 1'
#
loop_
_entity.id
_entity.type
_entity.pdbx_description
1 polymer ?
#
loop_
_entity_poly.entity_id
_entity_poly.type
_entity_poly.pdbx_seq_one_letter_code
_entity_poly.pdbx_strand_id
1 'polypeptide(L)'
;MGIEGSFVKTLFGLGLALLVGVVIIGGIRRIGQITEKLVPFMGIVYLLGSLAVVTVHYQYIGEAIGLIVGQAFSPAAGLGGMVGVLITGFRRACFSNEAGIGSAAIAHSAVKTRYPASEGLVALWEPFVDTVVICTLTALTIIFFSEGVFTYGIQDQWGKVVVGDGGQVVGTASTLDSVFKFSDAMILAMAFPNMIGLFLLAPKARKELGRYLDAIGLRKKE
;
A
#
# COMPACT_ATOMS: atom_id res chain seq x y z
N MET A 1 25.46 5.36 30.61
CA MET A 1 24.15 6.03 30.76
C MET A 1 23.14 5.28 29.91
N GLY A 2 22.48 4.29 30.52
CA GLY A 2 21.53 3.40 29.86
C GLY A 2 20.19 4.11 29.68
N ILE A 3 20.00 4.72 28.51
CA ILE A 3 18.69 5.20 28.10
C ILE A 3 17.92 3.95 27.63
N GLU A 4 17.12 3.38 28.53
CA GLU A 4 16.22 2.27 28.22
C GLU A 4 15.36 2.62 27.00
N GLY A 5 15.27 1.68 26.05
CA GLY A 5 14.62 1.88 24.75
C GLY A 5 13.15 2.31 24.79
N SER A 6 12.52 2.40 25.95
CA SER A 6 11.18 2.97 26.13
C SER A 6 11.17 4.51 25.99
N PHE A 7 12.12 5.21 26.61
CA PHE A 7 12.17 6.68 26.59
C PHE A 7 12.48 7.23 25.20
N VAL A 8 13.42 6.59 24.48
CA VAL A 8 13.77 6.97 23.10
C VAL A 8 12.58 6.77 22.14
N LYS A 9 11.83 5.67 22.30
CA LYS A 9 10.62 5.40 21.50
C LYS A 9 9.55 6.48 21.70
N THR A 10 9.30 6.87 22.95
CA THR A 10 8.31 7.93 23.26
C THR A 10 8.75 9.29 22.74
N LEU A 11 10.03 9.64 22.89
CA LEU A 11 10.55 10.92 22.39
C LEU A 11 10.48 11.02 20.87
N PHE A 12 10.84 9.94 20.16
CA PHE A 12 10.70 9.88 18.71
C PHE A 12 9.23 9.95 18.27
N GLY A 13 8.35 9.20 18.94
CA GLY A 13 6.91 9.24 18.68
C GLY A 13 6.30 10.63 18.90
N LEU A 14 6.70 11.33 19.95
CA LEU A 14 6.27 12.70 20.22
C LEU A 14 6.77 13.67 19.14
N GLY A 15 8.05 13.53 18.73
CA GLY A 15 8.61 14.32 17.64
C GLY A 15 7.88 14.12 16.32
N LEU A 16 7.59 12.87 15.95
CA LEU A 16 6.83 12.52 14.76
C LEU A 16 5.39 13.06 14.84
N ALA A 17 4.73 12.93 15.99
CA ALA A 17 3.38 13.44 16.21
C ALA A 17 3.31 14.96 16.07
N LEU A 18 4.31 15.70 16.58
CA LEU A 18 4.41 17.14 16.40
C LEU A 18 4.60 17.52 14.93
N LEU A 19 5.50 16.84 14.22
CA LEU A 19 5.75 17.09 12.80
C LEU A 19 4.49 16.87 11.97
N VAL A 20 3.84 15.72 12.15
CA VAL A 20 2.56 15.39 11.49
C VAL A 20 1.47 16.38 11.89
N GLY A 21 1.40 16.77 13.17
CA GLY A 21 0.46 17.76 13.68
C GLY A 21 0.58 19.11 12.98
N VAL A 22 1.80 19.60 12.74
CA VAL A 22 2.05 20.85 12.00
C VAL A 22 1.51 20.78 10.56
N VAL A 23 1.60 19.61 9.92
CA VAL A 23 1.07 19.40 8.57
C VAL A 23 -0.46 19.40 8.57
N ILE A 24 -1.08 18.70 9.52
CA ILE A 24 -2.55 18.52 9.59
C ILE A 24 -3.28 19.81 10.00
N ILE A 25 -2.74 20.59 10.96
CA ILE A 25 -3.39 21.83 11.46
C ILE A 25 -3.63 22.85 10.33
N GLY A 26 -2.84 22.82 9.26
CA GLY A 26 -3.04 23.68 8.08
C GLY A 26 -4.18 23.27 7.14
N GLY A 27 -4.87 22.16 7.42
CA GLY A 27 -5.97 21.65 6.61
C GLY A 27 -5.57 21.10 5.24
N ILE A 28 -6.57 20.77 4.41
CA ILE A 28 -6.37 20.02 3.15
C ILE A 28 -5.46 20.73 2.14
N ARG A 29 -5.43 22.07 2.14
CA ARG A 29 -4.56 22.85 1.25
C ARG A 29 -3.08 22.67 1.61
N ARG A 30 -2.74 22.68 2.90
CA ARG A 30 -1.36 22.51 3.36
C ARG A 30 -0.89 21.06 3.20
N ILE A 31 -1.78 20.11 3.47
CA ILE A 31 -1.53 18.68 3.21
C ILE A 31 -1.19 18.49 1.73
N GLY A 32 -2.04 18.98 0.82
CA GLY A 32 -1.79 18.90 -0.63
C GLY A 32 -0.44 19.50 -1.05
N GLN A 33 -0.11 20.71 -0.57
CA GLN A 33 1.16 21.39 -0.89
C GLN A 33 2.43 20.65 -0.43
N ILE A 34 2.34 19.85 0.62
CA ILE A 34 3.47 19.05 1.11
C ILE A 34 3.52 17.73 0.35
N THR A 35 2.37 17.05 0.24
CA THR A 35 2.22 15.78 -0.48
C THR A 35 2.63 15.89 -1.94
N GLU A 36 2.29 16.99 -2.64
CA GLU A 36 2.63 17.19 -4.06
C GLU A 36 4.14 17.19 -4.35
N LYS A 37 4.98 17.49 -3.34
CA LYS A 37 6.44 17.48 -3.45
C LYS A 37 7.03 16.21 -2.87
N LEU A 38 6.51 15.79 -1.72
CA LEU A 38 7.03 14.68 -0.95
C LEU A 38 6.77 13.34 -1.63
N VAL A 39 5.53 13.10 -2.09
CA VAL A 39 5.14 11.82 -2.72
C VAL A 39 5.94 11.52 -3.99
N PRO A 40 6.09 12.44 -4.98
CA PRO A 40 6.88 12.11 -6.15
C PRO A 40 8.37 11.93 -5.80
N PHE A 41 8.91 12.72 -4.86
CA PHE A 41 10.29 12.51 -4.40
C PHE A 41 10.48 11.13 -3.78
N MET A 42 9.60 10.72 -2.86
CA MET A 42 9.62 9.40 -2.23
C MET A 42 9.52 8.29 -3.28
N GLY A 43 8.56 8.39 -4.19
CA GLY A 43 8.35 7.41 -5.25
C GLY A 43 9.56 7.26 -6.16
N ILE A 44 10.19 8.36 -6.58
CA ILE A 44 11.38 8.34 -7.42
C ILE A 44 12.56 7.69 -6.69
N VAL A 45 12.85 8.11 -5.46
CA VAL A 45 13.97 7.54 -4.68
C VAL A 45 13.76 6.04 -4.47
N TYR A 46 12.53 5.62 -4.15
CA TYR A 46 12.21 4.21 -3.96
C TYR A 46 12.32 3.41 -5.27
N LEU A 47 11.78 3.95 -6.37
CA LEU A 47 11.83 3.33 -7.69
C LEU A 47 13.28 3.17 -8.15
N LEU A 48 14.13 4.19 -7.99
CA LEU A 48 15.54 4.11 -8.36
C LEU A 48 16.31 3.09 -7.50
N GLY A 49 16.09 3.10 -6.18
CA GLY A 49 16.75 2.15 -5.28
C GLY A 49 16.36 0.70 -5.57
N SER A 50 15.06 0.43 -5.73
CA SER A 50 14.56 -0.91 -6.06
C SER A 50 14.99 -1.37 -7.45
N LEU A 51 14.95 -0.48 -8.45
CA LEU A 51 15.41 -0.81 -9.80
C LEU A 51 16.92 -1.08 -9.85
N ALA A 52 17.72 -0.38 -9.07
CA ALA A 52 19.16 -0.67 -8.94
C ALA A 52 19.39 -2.09 -8.39
N VAL A 53 18.64 -2.51 -7.37
CA VAL A 53 18.73 -3.88 -6.83
C VAL A 53 18.31 -4.92 -7.86
N VAL A 54 17.17 -4.69 -8.53
CA VAL A 54 16.61 -5.63 -9.52
C VAL A 54 17.52 -5.79 -10.74
N THR A 55 18.14 -4.70 -11.20
CA THR A 55 19.08 -4.75 -12.34
C THR A 55 20.37 -5.49 -12.01
N VAL A 56 20.87 -5.38 -10.78
CA VAL A 56 22.04 -6.18 -10.32
C VAL A 56 21.72 -7.67 -10.26
N HIS A 57 20.48 -8.03 -9.91
CA HIS A 57 20.03 -9.43 -9.75
C HIS A 57 19.13 -9.91 -10.89
N TYR A 58 19.27 -9.34 -12.09
CA TYR A 58 18.34 -9.57 -13.20
C TYR A 58 18.17 -11.05 -13.59
N GLN A 59 19.19 -11.86 -13.36
CA GLN A 59 19.19 -13.30 -13.67
C GLN A 59 18.17 -14.08 -12.83
N TYR A 60 17.88 -13.61 -11.62
CA TYR A 60 17.00 -14.26 -10.66
C TYR A 60 15.54 -13.82 -10.79
N ILE A 61 15.22 -12.86 -11.68
CA ILE A 61 13.84 -12.37 -11.86
C ILE A 61 12.88 -13.51 -12.22
N GLY A 62 13.29 -14.40 -13.12
CA GLY A 62 12.45 -15.53 -13.55
C GLY A 62 12.15 -16.49 -12.40
N GLU A 63 13.16 -16.80 -11.59
CA GLU A 63 13.02 -17.65 -10.40
C GLU A 63 12.15 -16.99 -9.33
N ALA A 64 12.34 -15.70 -9.06
CA ALA A 64 11.53 -14.97 -8.09
C ALA A 64 10.05 -14.94 -8.47
N ILE A 65 9.72 -14.73 -9.75
CA ILE A 65 8.34 -14.80 -10.22
C ILE A 65 7.80 -16.24 -10.10
N GLY A 66 8.62 -17.24 -10.42
CA GLY A 66 8.29 -18.65 -10.24
C GLY A 66 7.98 -19.00 -8.78
N LEU A 67 8.76 -18.48 -7.84
CA LEU A 67 8.55 -18.65 -6.40
C LEU A 67 7.25 -17.97 -5.94
N ILE A 68 6.98 -16.73 -6.37
CA ILE A 68 5.74 -16.01 -6.03
C ILE A 68 4.52 -16.83 -6.46
N VAL A 69 4.47 -17.26 -7.72
CA VAL A 69 3.32 -18.01 -8.25
C VAL A 69 3.25 -19.40 -7.62
N GLY A 70 4.39 -20.09 -7.50
CA GLY A 70 4.47 -21.43 -6.92
C GLY A 70 4.01 -21.46 -5.46
N GLN A 71 4.42 -20.48 -4.64
CA GLN A 71 4.01 -20.40 -3.24
C GLN A 71 2.56 -19.91 -3.08
N ALA A 72 2.10 -18.98 -3.92
CA ALA A 72 0.72 -18.50 -3.87
C ALA A 72 -0.32 -19.60 -4.14
N PHE A 73 0.02 -20.57 -4.99
CA PHE A 73 -0.86 -21.68 -5.37
C PHE A 73 -0.37 -23.05 -4.85
N SER A 74 0.56 -23.09 -3.89
CA SER A 74 1.10 -24.35 -3.37
C SER A 74 0.07 -25.10 -2.52
N PRO A 75 -0.29 -26.35 -2.89
CA PRO A 75 -1.16 -27.20 -2.08
C PRO A 75 -0.46 -27.77 -0.84
N ALA A 76 0.87 -27.67 -0.74
CA ALA A 76 1.67 -28.31 0.31
C ALA A 76 1.34 -27.80 1.73
N ALA A 77 0.74 -26.61 1.85
CA ALA A 77 0.24 -26.06 3.12
C ALA A 77 -1.22 -26.50 3.46
N GLY A 78 -1.81 -27.40 2.67
CA GLY A 78 -3.23 -27.76 2.73
C GLY A 78 -4.16 -26.66 2.21
N LEU A 79 -5.45 -26.96 2.04
CA LEU A 79 -6.45 -25.97 1.59
C LEU A 79 -6.51 -24.73 2.50
N GLY A 80 -6.28 -24.89 3.82
CA GLY A 80 -6.24 -23.80 4.78
C GLY A 80 -5.03 -22.88 4.62
N GLY A 81 -3.86 -23.41 4.25
CA GLY A 81 -2.65 -22.62 4.02
C GLY A 81 -2.74 -21.76 2.76
N MET A 82 -3.22 -22.33 1.64
CA MET A 82 -3.44 -21.59 0.39
C MET A 82 -4.47 -20.46 0.59
N VAL A 83 -5.61 -20.76 1.21
CA VAL A 83 -6.63 -19.73 1.52
C VAL A 83 -6.07 -18.67 2.48
N GLY A 84 -5.24 -19.05 3.45
CA GLY A 84 -4.59 -18.12 4.37
C GLY A 84 -3.61 -17.15 3.69
N VAL A 85 -2.77 -17.64 2.78
CA VAL A 85 -1.85 -16.81 1.98
C VAL A 85 -2.62 -15.84 1.11
N LEU A 86 -3.67 -16.31 0.42
CA LEU A 86 -4.51 -15.45 -0.41
C LEU A 86 -5.23 -14.38 0.41
N ILE A 87 -5.84 -14.74 1.55
CA ILE A 87 -6.49 -13.76 2.45
C ILE A 87 -5.48 -12.70 2.91
N THR A 88 -4.27 -13.10 3.29
CA THR A 88 -3.23 -12.17 3.73
C THR A 88 -2.80 -11.24 2.60
N GLY A 89 -2.63 -11.79 1.38
CA GLY A 89 -2.33 -11.02 0.18
C GLY A 89 -3.41 -10.00 -0.15
N PHE A 90 -4.69 -10.40 -0.16
CA PHE A 90 -5.81 -9.50 -0.40
C PHE A 90 -5.90 -8.39 0.64
N ARG A 91 -5.73 -8.70 1.93
CA ARG A 91 -5.76 -7.69 3.00
C ARG A 91 -4.66 -6.65 2.83
N ARG A 92 -3.43 -7.09 2.58
CA ARG A 92 -2.28 -6.20 2.35
C ARG A 92 -2.45 -5.38 1.08
N ALA A 93 -2.97 -5.97 0.01
CA ALA A 93 -3.25 -5.26 -1.25
C ALA A 93 -4.32 -4.17 -1.07
N CYS A 94 -5.45 -4.48 -0.43
CA CYS A 94 -6.50 -3.51 -0.15
C CYS A 94 -6.02 -2.38 0.78
N PHE A 95 -5.08 -2.65 1.70
CA PHE A 95 -4.48 -1.61 2.54
C PHE A 95 -3.56 -0.68 1.73
N SER A 96 -2.79 -1.23 0.78
CA SER A 96 -1.84 -0.44 -0.02
C SER A 96 -2.56 0.51 -0.98
N ASN A 97 -3.58 0.00 -1.67
CA ASN A 97 -4.20 0.70 -2.79
C ASN A 97 -5.60 1.24 -2.53
N GLU A 98 -6.11 1.03 -1.32
CA GLU A 98 -7.42 1.49 -0.85
C GLU A 98 -8.62 1.08 -1.71
N ALA A 99 -8.48 0.02 -2.52
CA ALA A 99 -9.52 -0.43 -3.43
C ALA A 99 -10.77 -0.88 -2.66
N GLY A 100 -11.92 -0.32 -3.03
CA GLY A 100 -13.21 -0.65 -2.41
C GLY A 100 -13.45 -0.02 -1.04
N ILE A 101 -12.49 0.71 -0.46
CA ILE A 101 -12.64 1.43 0.83
C ILE A 101 -13.38 2.77 0.63
N GLY A 102 -13.13 3.45 -0.49
CA GLY A 102 -13.80 4.70 -0.86
C GLY A 102 -13.10 5.97 -0.36
N SER A 103 -11.96 5.86 0.31
CA SER A 103 -11.14 6.99 0.80
C SER A 103 -10.54 7.83 -0.33
N ALA A 104 -10.01 7.20 -1.39
CA ALA A 104 -9.49 7.90 -2.56
C ALA A 104 -10.53 8.86 -3.17
N ALA A 105 -11.80 8.45 -3.22
CA ALA A 105 -12.89 9.28 -3.73
C ALA A 105 -13.08 10.58 -2.91
N ILE A 106 -12.75 10.59 -1.62
CA ILE A 106 -12.81 11.79 -0.78
C ILE A 106 -11.79 12.83 -1.27
N ALA A 107 -10.56 12.41 -1.54
CA ALA A 107 -9.51 13.30 -2.05
C ALA A 107 -9.83 13.80 -3.47
N HIS A 108 -10.22 12.90 -4.38
CA HIS A 108 -10.54 13.25 -5.77
C HIS A 108 -11.81 14.09 -5.91
N SER A 109 -12.76 13.98 -4.98
CA SER A 109 -13.97 14.82 -4.97
C SER A 109 -13.68 16.31 -4.70
N ALA A 110 -12.51 16.64 -4.14
CA ALA A 110 -12.11 18.02 -3.90
C ALA A 110 -11.63 18.73 -5.19
N VAL A 111 -11.36 17.98 -6.26
CA VAL A 111 -10.87 18.53 -7.53
C VAL A 111 -12.02 19.23 -8.27
N LYS A 112 -11.71 20.39 -8.87
CA LYS A 112 -12.66 21.17 -9.67
C LYS A 112 -12.70 20.66 -11.11
N THR A 113 -13.48 19.62 -11.37
CA THR A 113 -13.76 19.11 -12.72
C THR A 113 -15.21 19.33 -13.16
N ARG A 114 -15.44 19.49 -14.46
CA ARG A 114 -16.79 19.45 -15.06
C ARG A 114 -17.27 18.02 -15.36
N TYR A 115 -16.34 17.06 -15.39
CA TYR A 115 -16.60 15.66 -15.70
C TYR A 115 -16.07 14.77 -14.58
N PRO A 116 -16.91 14.38 -13.60
CA PRO A 116 -16.46 13.56 -12.46
C PRO A 116 -15.79 12.24 -12.89
N ALA A 117 -16.22 11.67 -14.02
CA ALA A 117 -15.62 10.46 -14.58
C ALA A 117 -14.16 10.65 -15.03
N SER A 118 -13.71 11.86 -15.36
CA SER A 118 -12.29 12.11 -15.67
C SER A 118 -11.42 11.89 -14.44
N GLU A 119 -11.83 12.41 -13.29
CA GLU A 119 -11.11 12.22 -12.02
C GLU A 119 -11.17 10.75 -11.58
N GLY A 120 -12.28 10.06 -11.82
CA GLY A 120 -12.36 8.62 -11.60
C GLY A 120 -11.32 7.83 -12.41
N LEU A 121 -11.01 8.24 -13.64
CA LEU A 121 -9.95 7.62 -14.46
C LEU A 121 -8.55 8.02 -13.99
N VAL A 122 -8.36 9.25 -13.53
CA VAL A 122 -7.08 9.69 -12.93
C VAL A 122 -6.81 8.90 -11.64
N ALA A 123 -7.82 8.69 -10.80
CA ALA A 123 -7.70 7.91 -9.57
C ALA A 123 -7.26 6.46 -9.82
N LEU A 124 -7.55 5.87 -10.99
CA LEU A 124 -7.08 4.52 -11.34
C LEU A 124 -5.55 4.44 -11.53
N TRP A 125 -4.86 5.56 -11.73
CA TRP A 125 -3.40 5.56 -11.80
C TRP A 125 -2.74 5.31 -10.44
N GLU A 126 -3.39 5.67 -9.34
CA GLU A 126 -2.88 5.47 -7.98
C GLU A 126 -2.62 3.99 -7.68
N PRO A 127 -3.60 3.07 -7.79
CA PRO A 127 -3.37 1.64 -7.55
C PRO A 127 -2.44 1.01 -8.59
N PHE A 128 -2.38 1.53 -9.82
CA PHE A 128 -1.46 1.03 -10.83
C PHE A 128 0.00 1.31 -10.42
N VAL A 129 0.32 2.57 -10.10
CA VAL A 129 1.68 2.95 -9.70
C VAL A 129 2.04 2.27 -8.38
N ASP A 130 1.15 2.28 -7.38
CA ASP A 130 1.42 1.67 -6.09
C ASP A 130 1.55 0.14 -6.17
N THR A 131 0.50 -0.56 -6.59
CA THR A 131 0.47 -2.03 -6.47
C THR A 131 1.20 -2.73 -7.61
N VAL A 132 1.03 -2.27 -8.85
CA VAL A 132 1.59 -2.98 -10.01
C VAL A 132 3.06 -2.65 -10.17
N VAL A 133 3.47 -1.40 -9.96
CA VAL A 133 4.86 -0.98 -10.13
C VAL A 133 5.62 -1.07 -8.81
N ILE A 134 5.25 -0.29 -7.81
CA ILE A 134 6.02 -0.13 -6.57
C ILE A 134 6.02 -1.43 -5.74
N CYS A 135 4.86 -2.00 -5.42
CA CYS A 135 4.77 -3.22 -4.60
C CYS A 135 5.40 -4.43 -5.28
N THR A 136 5.31 -4.56 -6.61
CA THR A 136 6.00 -5.65 -7.35
C THR A 136 7.50 -5.51 -7.22
N LEU A 137 8.05 -4.30 -7.37
CA LEU A 137 9.48 -4.05 -7.16
C LEU A 137 9.89 -4.33 -5.72
N THR A 138 9.06 -3.95 -4.74
CA THR A 138 9.27 -4.31 -3.33
C THR A 138 9.34 -5.82 -3.15
N ALA A 139 8.36 -6.57 -3.69
CA ALA A 139 8.33 -8.02 -3.57
C ALA A 139 9.58 -8.68 -4.19
N LEU A 140 10.00 -8.24 -5.38
CA LEU A 140 11.23 -8.73 -6.02
C LEU A 140 12.47 -8.41 -5.20
N THR A 141 12.59 -7.18 -4.68
CA THR A 141 13.73 -6.81 -3.83
C THR A 141 13.79 -7.65 -2.55
N ILE A 142 12.64 -7.92 -1.92
CA ILE A 142 12.58 -8.77 -0.72
C ILE A 142 13.06 -10.19 -1.04
N ILE A 143 12.61 -10.78 -2.15
CA ILE A 143 12.99 -12.15 -2.53
C ILE A 143 14.50 -12.23 -2.82
N PHE A 144 15.06 -11.27 -3.57
CA PHE A 144 16.49 -11.27 -3.88
C PHE A 144 17.37 -11.17 -2.63
N PHE A 145 16.94 -10.43 -1.61
CA PHE A 145 17.67 -10.34 -0.34
C PHE A 145 17.38 -11.50 0.62
N SER A 146 16.28 -12.23 0.44
CA SER A 146 15.93 -13.38 1.27
C SER A 146 16.91 -14.55 1.10
N GLU A 147 17.67 -14.62 -0.01
CA GLU A 147 18.64 -15.70 -0.27
C GLU A 147 20.11 -15.29 -0.16
N GLY A 148 20.44 -14.02 0.14
CA GLY A 148 21.82 -13.55 0.11
C GLY A 148 22.17 -12.34 1.00
N VAL A 149 23.10 -12.57 1.93
CA VAL A 149 24.01 -11.61 2.59
C VAL A 149 23.40 -10.58 3.57
N PHE A 150 22.10 -10.27 3.53
CA PHE A 150 21.44 -9.47 4.58
C PHE A 150 20.43 -10.30 5.37
N THR A 151 20.79 -10.73 6.58
CA THR A 151 19.84 -11.21 7.59
C THR A 151 18.99 -10.04 8.10
N TYR A 152 18.01 -9.60 7.31
CA TYR A 152 17.05 -8.60 7.73
C TYR A 152 15.95 -9.27 8.57
N GLY A 153 16.20 -9.40 9.87
CA GLY A 153 15.23 -9.97 10.80
C GLY A 153 15.05 -11.47 10.64
N ILE A 154 15.55 -12.23 11.61
CA ILE A 154 14.94 -13.51 11.98
C ILE A 154 13.43 -13.25 12.16
N GLN A 155 12.61 -13.56 11.16
CA GLN A 155 11.17 -13.40 11.30
C GLN A 155 10.59 -14.57 12.07
N ASP A 156 9.77 -14.29 13.09
CA ASP A 156 8.89 -15.32 13.66
C ASP A 156 7.81 -15.69 12.63
N GLN A 157 7.01 -16.72 12.95
CA GLN A 157 5.89 -17.21 12.11
C GLN A 157 4.84 -16.14 11.76
N TRP A 158 5.00 -14.90 12.24
CA TRP A 158 4.10 -13.75 12.07
C TRP A 158 4.77 -12.53 11.42
N GLY A 159 6.00 -12.67 10.90
CA GLY A 159 6.65 -11.62 10.11
C GLY A 159 7.26 -10.48 10.95
N LYS A 160 7.51 -10.68 12.24
CA LYS A 160 8.26 -9.69 13.06
C LYS A 160 9.76 -9.88 12.90
N VAL A 161 10.49 -8.84 12.52
CA VAL A 161 11.96 -8.80 12.51
C VAL A 161 12.50 -9.02 13.94
N VAL A 162 12.91 -10.24 14.27
CA VAL A 162 13.70 -10.60 15.45
C VAL A 162 15.17 -10.58 15.03
N VAL A 163 16.07 -10.02 15.82
CA VAL A 163 17.51 -10.21 15.61
C VAL A 163 18.01 -11.03 16.79
N GLY A 164 18.84 -12.05 16.53
CA GLY A 164 19.27 -13.01 17.54
C GLY A 164 19.78 -12.38 18.85
N ASP A 165 19.53 -13.09 19.96
CA ASP A 165 20.05 -12.95 21.33
C ASP A 165 20.57 -11.59 21.84
N GLY A 166 19.78 -10.52 21.68
CA GLY A 166 19.88 -9.36 22.58
C GLY A 166 19.80 -7.96 21.97
N GLY A 167 19.51 -7.82 20.68
CA GLY A 167 19.35 -6.51 20.05
C GLY A 167 17.95 -6.35 19.46
N GLN A 168 16.99 -5.86 20.25
CA GLN A 168 15.74 -5.36 19.65
C GLN A 168 16.08 -4.23 18.69
N VAL A 169 15.79 -4.43 17.40
CA VAL A 169 15.79 -3.33 16.42
C VAL A 169 14.91 -2.22 16.98
N VAL A 170 15.50 -1.04 17.08
CA VAL A 170 14.83 0.21 17.44
C VAL A 170 13.65 0.40 16.50
N GLY A 171 12.46 -0.04 16.91
CA GLY A 171 11.25 0.12 16.10
C GLY A 171 10.15 -0.91 16.28
N THR A 172 10.41 -2.11 16.82
CA THR A 172 9.32 -3.08 17.03
C THR A 172 8.55 -2.71 18.30
N ALA A 173 7.50 -1.92 18.12
CA ALA A 173 6.42 -1.84 19.09
C ALA A 173 5.72 -3.21 19.09
N SER A 174 5.68 -3.86 20.24
CA SER A 174 4.99 -5.13 20.47
C SER A 174 3.49 -5.08 20.06
N THR A 175 2.96 -3.89 19.81
CA THR A 175 1.57 -3.55 19.46
C THR A 175 1.25 -3.53 17.96
N LEU A 176 2.22 -3.70 17.04
CA LEU A 176 1.95 -3.59 15.59
C LEU A 176 0.90 -4.59 15.09
N ASP A 177 0.86 -5.81 15.65
CA ASP A 177 -0.17 -6.80 15.30
C ASP A 177 -1.57 -6.34 15.70
N SER A 178 -1.72 -5.73 16.88
CA SER A 178 -2.98 -5.14 17.32
C SER A 178 -3.40 -3.97 16.45
N VAL A 179 -2.45 -3.15 16.00
CA VAL A 179 -2.72 -2.04 15.08
C VAL A 179 -3.20 -2.59 13.73
N PHE A 180 -2.52 -3.58 13.15
CA PHE A 180 -2.94 -4.19 11.89
C PHE A 180 -4.33 -4.83 11.98
N LYS A 181 -4.60 -5.58 13.05
CA LYS A 181 -5.93 -6.20 13.28
C LYS A 181 -7.03 -5.15 13.43
N PHE A 182 -6.74 -4.04 14.12
CA PHE A 182 -7.67 -2.93 14.26
C PHE A 182 -7.89 -2.20 12.93
N SER A 183 -6.82 -1.92 12.18
CA SER A 183 -6.89 -1.32 10.85
C SER A 183 -7.67 -2.19 9.86
N ASP A 184 -7.44 -3.50 9.82
CA ASP A 184 -8.19 -4.44 8.99
C ASP A 184 -9.70 -4.38 9.28
N ALA A 185 -10.08 -4.31 10.57
CA ALA A 185 -11.48 -4.20 10.99
C ALA A 185 -12.10 -2.86 10.54
N MET A 186 -11.37 -1.76 10.66
CA MET A 186 -11.83 -0.44 10.19
C MET A 186 -11.99 -0.40 8.66
N ILE A 187 -11.03 -0.97 7.93
CA ILE A 187 -11.07 -1.07 6.47
C ILE A 187 -12.30 -1.85 6.02
N LEU A 188 -12.58 -2.99 6.66
CA LEU A 188 -13.77 -3.77 6.35
C LEU A 188 -15.07 -3.01 6.66
N ALA A 189 -15.09 -2.28 7.78
CA ALA A 189 -16.24 -1.47 8.19
C ALA A 189 -16.52 -0.30 7.22
N MET A 190 -15.49 0.30 6.62
CA MET A 190 -15.64 1.36 5.61
C MET A 190 -15.94 0.79 4.21
N ALA A 191 -15.29 -0.32 3.85
CA ALA A 191 -15.45 -0.93 2.54
C ALA A 191 -16.85 -1.51 2.34
N PHE A 192 -17.47 -2.11 3.35
CA PHE A 192 -18.80 -2.70 3.24
C PHE A 192 -19.89 -1.72 2.78
N PRO A 193 -20.13 -0.57 3.45
CA PRO A 193 -21.12 0.39 2.98
C PRO A 193 -20.74 1.02 1.65
N ASN A 194 -19.45 1.27 1.40
CA ASN A 194 -18.98 1.80 0.13
C ASN A 194 -19.26 0.85 -1.05
N MET A 195 -18.98 -0.45 -0.89
CA MET A 195 -19.23 -1.46 -1.93
C MET A 195 -20.71 -1.63 -2.24
N ILE A 196 -21.58 -1.60 -1.22
CA ILE A 196 -23.03 -1.60 -1.42
C ILE A 196 -23.46 -0.33 -2.18
N GLY A 197 -22.98 0.84 -1.76
CA GLY A 197 -23.26 2.11 -2.42
C GLY A 197 -22.82 2.09 -3.88
N LEU A 198 -21.61 1.62 -4.18
CA LEU A 198 -21.08 1.50 -5.53
C LEU A 198 -21.90 0.54 -6.38
N PHE A 199 -22.33 -0.59 -5.83
CA PHE A 199 -23.18 -1.54 -6.56
C PHE A 199 -24.52 -0.92 -6.95
N LEU A 200 -25.15 -0.19 -6.03
CA LEU A 200 -26.42 0.51 -6.28
C LEU A 200 -26.25 1.71 -7.24
N LEU A 201 -25.11 2.41 -7.18
CA LEU A 201 -24.82 3.59 -7.98
C LEU A 201 -24.08 3.28 -9.29
N ALA A 202 -23.70 2.03 -9.54
CA ALA A 202 -23.02 1.58 -10.75
C ALA A 202 -23.72 2.05 -12.05
N PRO A 203 -25.06 2.04 -12.16
CA PRO A 203 -25.74 2.57 -13.35
C PRO A 203 -25.49 4.07 -13.57
N LYS A 204 -25.44 4.87 -12.48
CA LYS A 204 -25.14 6.31 -12.56
C LYS A 204 -23.69 6.55 -12.94
N ALA A 205 -22.75 5.81 -12.35
CA ALA A 205 -21.33 5.89 -12.70
C ALA A 205 -21.08 5.57 -14.18
N ARG A 206 -21.74 4.53 -14.72
CA ARG A 206 -21.69 4.19 -16.14
C ARG A 206 -22.23 5.31 -17.04
N LYS A 207 -23.34 5.95 -16.65
CA LYS A 207 -23.92 7.08 -17.40
C LYS A 207 -22.97 8.27 -17.45
N GLU A 208 -22.34 8.62 -16.32
CA GLU A 208 -21.36 9.71 -16.23
C GLU A 208 -20.08 9.41 -17.02
N LEU A 209 -19.60 8.16 -16.98
CA LEU A 209 -18.50 7.73 -17.84
C LEU A 209 -18.86 7.85 -19.32
N GLY A 210 -20.05 7.42 -19.72
CA GLY A 210 -20.55 7.59 -21.08
C GLY A 210 -20.60 9.05 -21.52
N ARG A 211 -21.05 9.96 -20.64
CA ARG A 211 -21.06 11.42 -20.90
C ARG A 211 -19.66 11.98 -21.11
N TYR A 212 -18.67 11.51 -20.35
CA TYR A 212 -17.28 11.91 -20.52
C TYR A 212 -16.68 11.36 -21.82
N LEU A 213 -16.89 10.08 -22.12
CA LEU A 213 -16.41 9.44 -23.35
C LEU A 213 -17.01 10.08 -24.61
N ASP A 214 -18.28 10.51 -24.56
CA ASP A 214 -18.91 11.30 -25.63
C ASP A 214 -18.22 12.65 -25.81
N ALA A 215 -17.92 13.35 -24.71
CA ALA A 215 -17.31 14.68 -24.74
C ALA A 215 -15.89 14.69 -25.33
N ILE A 216 -15.15 13.59 -25.19
CA ILE A 216 -13.81 13.41 -25.77
C ILE A 216 -13.83 12.67 -27.12
N GLY A 217 -15.01 12.40 -27.68
CA GLY A 217 -15.17 11.79 -29.01
C GLY A 217 -14.76 10.32 -29.11
N LEU A 218 -14.61 9.60 -27.99
CA LEU A 218 -14.19 8.20 -27.96
C LEU A 218 -15.35 7.20 -27.99
N ARG A 219 -16.59 7.65 -27.76
CA ARG A 219 -17.76 6.75 -27.88
C ARG A 219 -18.14 6.60 -29.35
N LYS A 220 -17.91 5.41 -29.91
CA LYS A 220 -18.54 4.99 -31.16
C LYS A 220 -20.05 5.00 -30.93
N LYS A 221 -20.79 5.81 -31.69
CA LYS A 221 -22.24 5.61 -31.83
C LYS A 221 -22.42 4.27 -32.53
N GLU A 222 -22.82 3.26 -31.76
CA GLU A 222 -23.51 2.09 -32.32
C GLU A 222 -24.86 2.51 -32.89
#